data_AF-A0A4Q2QS43-F1
#
_entry.id   AF-A0A4Q2QS43-F1
#
_cell.length_a   1.000
_cell.length_b   1.000
_cell.length_c   1.000
_cell.angle_alpha   90.00
_cell.angle_beta   90.00
_cell.angle_gamma   90.00
#
_symmetry.space_group_name_H-M   'P 1'
#
loop_
_entity.id
_entity.type
_entity.pdbx_description
1 polymer ?
#
loop_
_entity_poly.entity_id
_entity_poly.type
_entity_poly.pdbx_seq_one_letter_code
_entity_poly.pdbx_strand_id
1 'polypeptide(L)' 'MIRLSEQSPLGTGRHRKCYAHPEDAQRCIKIVYHRGDGGD' A
#
# COMPACT_ATOMS: atom_id res chain seq x y z
N MET A 1 15.35 -3.93 -0.18
CA MET A 1 14.13 -4.64 -0.64
C MET A 1 13.00 -4.21 0.28
N ILE A 2 11.92 -3.62 -0.24
CA ILE A 2 10.82 -3.12 0.59
C ILE A 2 9.87 -4.28 0.92
N ARG A 3 9.65 -4.56 2.21
CA ARG A 3 8.66 -5.54 2.69
C ARG A 3 7.45 -4.79 3.27
N LEU A 4 6.29 -4.96 2.63
CA LEU A 4 5.04 -4.29 3.01
C LEU A 4 4.10 -5.19 3.83
N SER A 5 4.33 -6.50 3.86
CA SER A 5 3.47 -7.49 4.53
C SER A 5 3.39 -7.33 6.04
N GLU A 6 4.40 -6.71 6.66
CA GLU A 6 4.48 -6.48 8.11
C GLU A 6 4.04 -5.06 8.51
N GLN A 7 3.69 -4.22 7.54
CA GLN A 7 3.30 -2.83 7.80
C GLN A 7 1.78 -2.68 7.76
N SER A 8 1.23 -1.97 8.76
CA SER A 8 -0.16 -1.54 8.72
C SER A 8 -0.36 -0.51 7.60
N PRO A 9 -1.36 -0.68 6.72
CA PRO A 9 -1.63 0.30 5.68
C PRO A 9 -2.12 1.61 6.30
N LEU A 10 -1.64 2.73 5.76
CA LEU A 10 -2.14 4.07 6.07
C LEU A 10 -3.58 4.26 5.58
N GLY A 11 -3.96 3.51 4.55
CA GLY A 11 -5.32 3.50 4.03
C GLY A 11 -5.55 2.33 3.09
N THR A 12 -6.74 1.76 3.15
CA THR A 12 -7.21 0.68 2.29
C THR A 12 -8.38 1.14 1.43
N GLY A 13 -8.60 0.44 0.33
CA GLY A 13 -9.81 0.55 -0.48
C GLY A 13 -9.86 -0.61 -1.47
N ARG A 14 -11.04 -0.86 -2.02
CA ARG A 14 -11.31 -2.02 -2.90
C ARG A 14 -10.24 -2.29 -3.96
N HIS A 15 -9.62 -1.25 -4.51
CA HIS A 15 -8.60 -1.37 -5.56
C HIS A 15 -7.26 -0.71 -5.20
N ARG A 16 -7.01 -0.44 -3.91
CA ARG A 16 -5.76 0.19 -3.49
C ARG A 16 -5.36 -0.13 -2.04
N LYS A 17 -4.06 -0.20 -1.78
CA LYS A 17 -3.50 -0.12 -0.43
C LYS A 17 -2.35 0.89 -0.42
N CYS A 18 -2.33 1.75 0.60
CA CYS A 18 -1.29 2.75 0.78
C CYS A 18 -0.49 2.44 2.05
N TYR A 19 0.83 2.54 1.96
CA TYR A 19 1.77 2.28 3.06
C TYR A 19 2.72 3.47 3.23
N ALA A 20 3.29 3.63 4.42
CA ALA A 20 4.34 4.61 4.64
C ALA A 20 5.60 4.22 3.86
N HIS A 21 6.34 5.19 3.35
CA HIS A 21 7.66 4.92 2.80
C HIS A 21 8.66 4.71 3.97
N PRO A 22 9.47 3.64 3.96
CA PRO A 22 10.28 3.26 5.13
C PRO A 22 11.37 4.27 5.50
N GLU A 23 11.82 5.08 4.53
CA GLU A 23 12.98 5.97 4.68
C GLU A 23 12.63 7.46 4.53
N ASP A 24 11.41 7.79 4.06
CA ASP A 24 11.04 9.16 3.73
C ASP A 24 9.62 9.45 4.18
N ALA A 25 9.48 10.19 5.27
CA ALA A 25 8.18 10.54 5.86
C ALA A 25 7.31 11.43 4.95
N GLN A 26 7.87 12.03 3.89
CA GLN A 26 7.13 12.82 2.90
C GLN A 26 6.67 11.99 1.69
N ARG A 27 6.93 10.68 1.68
CA ARG A 27 6.52 9.76 0.62
C ARG A 27 5.65 8.64 1.14
N CYS A 28 4.88 8.04 0.23
CA CYS A 28 4.12 6.84 0.50
C CYS A 28 4.24 5.85 -0.66
N ILE A 29 3.93 4.60 -0.38
CA ILE A 29 3.89 3.53 -1.38
C ILE A 29 2.42 3.20 -1.63
N LYS A 30 1.99 3.30 -2.88
CA LYS A 30 0.61 3.01 -3.29
C LYS A 30 0.58 1.80 -4.19
N ILE A 31 -0.04 0.72 -3.71
CA ILE A 31 -0.38 -0.45 -4.53
C ILE A 31 -1.75 -0.20 -5.15
N VAL A 32 -1.87 -0.39 -6.46
CA VAL A 32 -3.13 -0.34 -7.20
C VAL A 32 -3.40 -1.73 -7.75
N TYR A 33 -4.58 -2.26 -7.46
CA TYR A 33 -5.00 -3.56 -7.99
C TYR A 33 -5.76 -3.37 -9.30
N HIS A 34 -5.60 -4.31 -10.24
CA HIS A 34 -6.39 -4.32 -11.46
C HIS A 34 -7.88 -4.55 -11.16
N ARG A 35 -8.74 -4.19 -12.11
CA ARG A 35 -10.17 -4.50 -12.02
C ARG A 35 -10.35 -6.01 -11.99
N GLY A 36 -10.87 -6.53 -10.87
CA GLY A 36 -11.11 -7.97 -10.65
C GLY A 36 -10.28 -8.53 -9.51
N ASP A 37 -9.08 -7.99 -9.28
CA ASP A 37 -8.15 -8.45 -8.22
C ASP A 37 -8.23 -7.57 -6.96
N GLY A 38 -9.44 -7.12 -6.62
CA GLY A 38 -9.64 -6.19 -5.50
C GLY A 38 -8.97 -6.68 -4.22
N GLY A 39 -8.22 -5.81 -3.57
CA GLY A 39 -7.45 -6.10 -2.36
C GLY A 39 -8.31 -6.13 -1.09
N ASP A 40 -9.43 -6.83 -1.16
CA ASP A 40 -10.27 -7.44 -0.11
C ASP A 40 -11.57 -7.92 -0.78
#